data_AF-A0A2J4QYW5-F1
#
_entry.id   AF-A0A2J4QYW5-F1
#
_cell.length_a   1.000
_cell.length_b   1.000
_cell.length_c   1.000
_cell.angle_alpha   90.00
_cell.angle_beta   90.00
_cell.angle_gamma   90.00
#
_symmetry.space_group_name_H-M   'P 1'
#
loop_
_entity.id
_entity.type
_entity.pdbx_description
1 polymer ?
#
loop_
_entity_poly.entity_id
_entity_poly.type
_entity_poly.pdbx_seq_one_letter_code
_entity_poly.pdbx_strand_id
1 'polypeptide(L)'
;MMLKAWHLPVAPFIKEQQERLIITLWLSGDDLPPRVTLRAEEDNEELSLPMHRLRQEPHPGVVAWRGEISLVNGQPRRRYSFKLLWADRQLWFTPQGFNRFPPARLEQFAVDLPDSGPQWVADQVFYQIFPDRFARSQSREAEQDVTYYHHAAGHDIVRKAWDEPLTAEAGGSTFYGGDLDGISEKLPYLKQLG
;
A
#
# COMPACT_ATOMS: atom_id res chain seq x y z
N MET A 1 18.96 -23.39 -0.41
CA MET A 1 18.28 -23.01 0.85
C MET A 1 17.33 -21.87 0.53
N MET A 2 16.01 -22.11 0.55
CA MET A 2 15.02 -21.11 0.16
C MET A 2 14.43 -20.47 1.42
N LEU A 3 15.04 -19.39 1.92
CA LEU A 3 14.48 -18.58 2.99
C LEU A 3 13.59 -17.49 2.40
N LYS A 4 12.37 -17.38 2.89
CA LYS A 4 11.40 -16.33 2.55
C LYS A 4 11.10 -15.51 3.80
N ALA A 5 10.88 -14.22 3.62
CA ALA A 5 10.48 -13.31 4.69
C ALA A 5 9.35 -12.38 4.21
N TRP A 6 8.44 -12.05 5.12
CA TRP A 6 7.39 -11.07 4.89
C TRP A 6 7.32 -10.12 6.08
N HIS A 7 7.35 -8.84 5.75
CA HIS A 7 7.08 -7.73 6.65
C HIS A 7 6.78 -6.50 5.82
N LEU A 8 5.78 -5.73 6.24
CA LEU A 8 5.52 -4.37 5.77
C LEU A 8 5.24 -3.49 6.99
N PRO A 9 5.52 -2.18 6.94
CA PRO A 9 5.30 -1.27 8.06
C PRO A 9 3.80 -0.92 8.26
N VAL A 10 2.90 -1.90 8.11
CA VAL A 10 1.44 -1.78 8.19
C VAL A 10 0.84 -3.05 8.81
N ALA A 11 -0.47 -3.05 9.08
CA ALA A 11 -1.19 -4.26 9.50
C ALA A 11 -1.03 -5.40 8.47
N PRO A 12 -1.00 -6.68 8.89
CA PRO A 12 -1.05 -7.17 10.27
C PRO A 12 0.32 -7.19 10.97
N PHE A 13 1.39 -6.76 10.31
CA PHE A 13 2.76 -6.87 10.82
C PHE A 13 3.09 -5.85 11.91
N ILE A 14 2.45 -4.69 11.84
CA ILE A 14 2.57 -3.61 12.81
C ILE A 14 1.24 -3.46 13.55
N LYS A 15 1.32 -3.33 14.88
CA LYS A 15 0.18 -2.99 15.72
C LYS A 15 0.61 -2.06 16.85
N GLU A 16 0.01 -0.88 16.91
CA GLU A 16 0.12 0.01 18.06
C GLU A 16 -0.69 -0.55 19.24
N GLN A 17 -0.08 -0.62 20.42
CA GLN A 17 -0.74 -0.98 21.67
C GLN A 17 -0.19 -0.11 22.80
N GLN A 18 -1.02 0.82 23.30
CA GLN A 18 -0.61 1.78 24.34
C GLN A 18 0.65 2.53 23.89
N GLU A 19 1.74 2.43 24.65
CA GLU A 19 3.01 3.10 24.39
C GLU A 19 4.02 2.18 23.69
N ARG A 20 3.54 1.18 22.94
CA ARG A 20 4.40 0.21 22.25
C ARG A 20 3.96 -0.04 20.82
N LEU A 21 4.95 -0.17 19.95
CA LEU A 21 4.78 -0.64 18.59
C LEU A 21 5.16 -2.12 18.51
N ILE A 22 4.17 -2.98 18.32
CA ILE A 22 4.38 -4.41 18.12
C ILE A 22 4.77 -4.64 16.66
N ILE A 23 5.93 -5.26 16.44
CA ILE A 23 6.49 -5.53 15.12
C ILE A 23 6.64 -7.03 14.92
N THR A 24 6.06 -7.55 13.85
CA THR A 24 6.05 -8.98 13.53
C THR A 24 6.77 -9.24 12.21
N LEU A 25 7.70 -10.19 12.19
CA LEU A 25 8.35 -10.72 10.99
C LEU A 25 7.87 -12.14 10.72
N TRP A 26 7.46 -12.46 9.50
CA TRP A 26 7.13 -13.82 9.11
C TRP A 26 8.28 -14.42 8.30
N LEU A 27 8.63 -15.68 8.59
CA LEU A 27 9.67 -16.42 7.91
C LEU A 27 9.17 -17.80 7.49
N SER A 28 9.64 -18.30 6.35
CA SER A 28 9.41 -19.67 5.90
C SER A 28 10.63 -20.20 5.16
N GLY A 29 10.93 -21.49 5.29
CA GLY A 29 12.08 -22.13 4.66
C GLY A 29 12.68 -23.24 5.52
N ASP A 30 13.64 -23.96 4.95
CA ASP A 30 14.19 -25.18 5.55
C ASP A 30 15.22 -24.92 6.66
N ASP A 31 15.80 -23.72 6.69
CA ASP A 31 16.87 -23.32 7.61
C ASP A 31 16.56 -21.93 8.19
N LEU A 32 15.64 -21.93 9.15
CA LEU A 32 15.20 -20.73 9.86
C LEU A 32 16.26 -20.28 10.88
N PRO A 33 16.42 -18.96 11.09
CA PRO A 33 17.38 -18.47 12.08
C PRO A 33 16.95 -18.88 13.50
N PRO A 34 17.87 -19.39 14.34
CA PRO A 34 17.58 -19.64 15.75
C PRO A 34 17.34 -18.35 16.55
N ARG A 35 17.82 -17.20 16.08
CA ARG A 35 17.63 -15.91 16.73
C ARG A 35 17.33 -14.82 15.70
N VAL A 36 16.36 -13.98 16.02
CA VAL A 36 16.07 -12.74 15.29
C VAL A 36 16.15 -11.57 16.27
N THR A 37 16.81 -10.50 15.88
CA THR A 37 16.77 -9.22 16.60
C THR A 37 16.20 -8.14 15.69
N LEU A 38 15.51 -7.19 16.31
CA LEU A 38 15.03 -5.97 15.71
C LEU A 38 16.07 -4.88 15.99
N ARG A 39 16.73 -4.39 14.95
CA ARG A 39 17.59 -3.21 15.03
C ARG A 39 16.69 -1.98 14.89
N ALA A 40 16.61 -1.15 15.91
CA ALA A 40 15.83 0.10 15.92
C ALA A 40 16.74 1.30 16.27
N GLU A 41 16.26 2.51 16.00
CA GLU A 41 16.91 3.75 16.43
C GLU A 41 16.06 4.47 17.51
N GLU A 42 16.69 4.84 18.63
CA GLU A 42 16.13 5.75 19.64
C GLU A 42 17.11 6.92 19.79
N ASP A 43 16.67 8.15 19.48
CA ASP A 43 17.50 9.37 19.53
C ASP A 43 18.86 9.29 18.80
N ASN A 44 18.87 8.59 17.65
CA ASN A 44 20.05 8.27 16.82
C ASN A 44 21.02 7.25 17.43
N GLU A 45 20.68 6.61 18.55
CA GLU A 45 21.39 5.45 19.07
C GLU A 45 20.77 4.15 18.55
N GLU A 46 21.62 3.17 18.24
CA GLU A 46 21.18 1.87 17.76
C GLU A 46 20.80 0.96 18.93
N LEU A 47 19.55 0.49 18.93
CA LEU A 47 19.04 -0.52 19.85
C LEU A 47 18.93 -1.87 19.13
N SER A 48 19.45 -2.93 19.75
CA SER A 48 19.25 -4.31 19.30
C SER A 48 18.26 -5.02 20.23
N LEU A 49 16.99 -5.03 19.82
CA LEU A 49 15.89 -5.56 20.61
C LEU A 49 15.66 -7.04 20.26
N PRO A 50 15.60 -7.97 21.22
CA PRO A 50 15.35 -9.38 20.93
C PRO A 50 13.93 -9.56 20.37
N MET A 51 13.78 -10.49 19.41
CA MET A 51 12.46 -10.93 18.97
C MET A 51 12.17 -12.34 19.48
N HIS A 52 10.91 -12.59 19.79
CA HIS A 52 10.42 -13.86 20.28
C HIS A 52 9.62 -14.59 19.20
N ARG A 53 9.98 -15.85 18.95
CA ARG A 53 9.20 -16.72 18.07
C ARG A 53 7.82 -16.99 18.68
N LEU A 54 6.77 -16.75 17.92
CA LEU A 54 5.40 -17.04 18.31
C LEU A 54 5.11 -18.54 18.15
N ARG A 55 4.26 -19.06 19.04
CA ARG A 55 3.83 -20.47 19.00
C ARG A 55 2.84 -20.74 17.87
N GLN A 56 1.99 -19.76 17.58
CA GLN A 56 0.98 -19.85 16.52
C GLN A 56 1.60 -19.48 15.19
N GLU A 57 1.41 -20.35 14.20
CA GLU A 57 1.74 -20.06 12.81
C GLU A 57 0.63 -19.18 12.20
N PRO A 58 0.96 -18.03 11.57
CA PRO A 58 -0.05 -17.23 10.86
C PRO A 58 -0.61 -17.98 9.65
N HIS A 59 0.22 -18.81 9.00
CA HIS A 59 -0.14 -19.70 7.91
C HIS A 59 0.68 -21.00 8.02
N PRO A 60 0.19 -22.13 7.49
CA PRO A 60 0.93 -23.39 7.53
C PRO A 60 2.35 -23.25 6.97
N GLY A 61 3.35 -23.62 7.77
CA GLY A 61 4.77 -23.54 7.36
C GLY A 61 5.38 -22.14 7.42
N VAL A 62 4.69 -21.20 8.06
CA VAL A 62 5.17 -19.83 8.30
C VAL A 62 5.37 -19.64 9.80
N VAL A 63 6.56 -19.15 10.18
CA VAL A 63 6.93 -18.84 11.55
C VAL A 63 6.90 -17.34 11.75
N ALA A 64 6.20 -16.87 12.78
CA ALA A 64 6.19 -15.46 13.17
C ALA A 64 7.18 -15.18 14.31
N TRP A 65 7.91 -14.07 14.21
CA TRP A 65 8.75 -13.49 15.23
C TRP A 65 8.21 -12.14 15.64
N ARG A 66 8.14 -11.83 16.93
CA ARG A 66 7.63 -10.57 17.45
C ARG A 66 8.69 -9.81 18.24
N GLY A 67 8.86 -8.53 17.94
CA GLY A 67 9.62 -7.56 18.72
C GLY A 67 8.74 -6.36 19.05
N GLU A 68 9.23 -5.50 19.93
CA GLU A 68 8.50 -4.31 20.40
C GLU A 68 9.45 -3.11 20.41
N ILE A 69 8.99 -1.96 19.92
CA ILE A 69 9.66 -0.66 20.06
C ILE A 69 8.85 0.19 21.04
N SER A 70 9.52 0.84 22.00
CA SER A 70 8.89 1.81 22.89
C SER A 70 8.46 3.06 22.12
N LEU A 71 7.25 3.54 22.37
CA LEU A 71 6.75 4.80 21.85
C LEU A 71 6.88 5.96 22.84
N VAL A 72 7.34 5.69 24.06
CA VAL A 72 7.50 6.69 25.14
C VAL A 72 8.54 7.75 24.78
N ASN A 73 9.67 7.32 24.18
CA ASN A 73 10.81 8.18 23.87
C ASN A 73 11.18 8.09 22.38
N GLY A 74 11.96 9.04 21.88
CA GLY A 74 12.51 9.05 20.53
C GLY A 74 11.67 9.77 19.47
N GLN A 75 12.15 9.74 18.22
CA GLN A 75 11.61 10.54 17.12
C GLN A 75 10.28 9.99 16.57
N PRO A 76 9.37 10.86 16.05
CA PRO A 76 8.11 10.43 15.44
C PRO A 76 8.28 9.35 14.36
N ARG A 77 9.33 9.46 13.54
CA ARG A 77 9.70 8.43 12.56
C ARG A 77 10.54 7.34 13.22
N ARG A 78 9.96 6.15 13.37
CA ARG A 78 10.61 4.95 13.90
C ARG A 78 11.23 4.15 12.77
N ARG A 79 12.57 4.05 12.77
CA ARG A 79 13.30 3.24 11.79
C ARG A 79 13.75 1.92 12.39
N TYR A 80 13.63 0.85 11.60
CA TYR A 80 14.07 -0.46 12.04
C TYR A 80 14.41 -1.41 10.89
N SER A 81 15.12 -2.48 11.22
CA SER A 81 15.41 -3.61 10.32
C SER A 81 15.53 -4.90 11.13
N PHE A 82 15.44 -6.04 10.46
CA PHE A 82 15.56 -7.34 11.12
C PHE A 82 16.95 -7.91 10.89
N LYS A 83 17.58 -8.39 11.96
CA LYS A 83 18.84 -9.13 11.92
C LYS A 83 18.57 -10.59 12.27
N LEU A 84 18.72 -11.46 11.28
CA LEU A 84 18.58 -12.91 11.38
C LEU A 84 19.95 -13.51 11.67
N LEU A 85 20.04 -14.35 12.70
CA LEU A 85 21.31 -14.81 13.26
C LEU A 85 21.32 -16.34 13.36
N TRP A 86 22.33 -16.95 12.74
CA TRP A 86 22.73 -18.34 12.90
C TRP A 86 24.08 -18.40 13.63
N ALA A 87 24.60 -19.60 13.89
CA ALA A 87 25.90 -19.78 14.54
C ALA A 87 27.08 -19.27 13.68
N ASP A 88 26.96 -19.39 12.36
CA ASP A 88 28.03 -19.16 11.37
C ASP A 88 27.77 -17.96 10.45
N ARG A 89 26.55 -17.42 10.44
CA ARG A 89 26.17 -16.33 9.53
C ARG A 89 25.09 -15.42 10.11
N GLN A 90 24.94 -14.27 9.46
CA GLN A 90 23.85 -13.34 9.68
C GLN A 90 23.26 -12.89 8.35
N LEU A 91 21.99 -12.50 8.38
CA LEU A 91 21.31 -11.79 7.30
C LEU A 91 20.53 -10.61 7.87
N TRP A 92 20.38 -9.58 7.06
CA TRP A 92 19.52 -8.44 7.30
C TRP A 92 18.31 -8.55 6.39
N PHE A 93 17.13 -8.22 6.91
CA PHE A 93 15.93 -8.11 6.11
C PHE A 93 15.37 -6.68 6.18
N THR A 94 15.15 -6.11 5.00
CA THR A 94 14.72 -4.73 4.79
C THR A 94 13.69 -4.64 3.65
N PRO A 95 13.13 -3.46 3.31
CA PRO A 95 12.29 -3.31 2.13
C PRO A 95 12.96 -3.75 0.81
N GLN A 96 14.30 -3.73 0.75
CA GLN A 96 15.06 -4.20 -0.42
C GLN A 96 15.26 -5.74 -0.44
N GLY A 97 14.77 -6.45 0.58
CA GLY A 97 14.95 -7.89 0.73
C GLY A 97 16.11 -8.25 1.65
N PHE A 98 16.75 -9.40 1.37
CA PHE A 98 17.84 -9.92 2.19
C PHE A 98 19.19 -9.31 1.82
N ASN A 99 19.99 -8.92 2.81
CA ASN A 99 21.37 -8.46 2.62
C ASN A 99 22.30 -9.12 3.66
N ARG A 100 23.57 -9.33 3.32
CA ARG A 100 24.60 -9.82 4.26
C ARG A 100 25.18 -8.70 5.11
N PHE A 101 25.09 -7.46 4.63
CA PHE A 101 25.64 -6.27 5.28
C PHE A 101 24.55 -5.47 5.99
N PRO A 102 24.90 -4.74 7.06
CA PRO A 102 23.96 -3.85 7.72
C PRO A 102 23.41 -2.81 6.75
N PRO A 103 22.09 -2.57 6.75
CA PRO A 103 21.50 -1.60 5.84
C PRO A 103 21.85 -0.17 6.23
N ALA A 104 21.96 0.68 5.22
CA ALA A 104 22.02 2.13 5.43
C ALA A 104 20.68 2.64 5.97
N ARG A 105 20.70 3.81 6.60
CA ARG A 105 19.53 4.36 7.33
C ARG A 105 18.27 4.50 6.46
N LEU A 106 18.43 4.89 5.19
CA LEU A 106 17.31 5.07 4.26
C LEU A 106 16.80 3.75 3.67
N GLU A 107 17.51 2.65 3.89
CA GLU A 107 17.14 1.31 3.44
C GLU A 107 16.40 0.53 4.52
N GLN A 108 16.16 1.13 5.69
CA GLN A 108 15.40 0.53 6.78
C GLN A 108 13.90 0.70 6.58
N PHE A 109 13.10 -0.17 7.21
CA PHE A 109 11.67 0.09 7.36
C PHE A 109 11.47 1.35 8.19
N ALA A 110 10.37 2.05 7.95
CA ALA A 110 9.98 3.23 8.71
C ALA A 110 8.48 3.22 8.98
N VAL A 111 8.12 3.64 10.18
CA VAL A 111 6.74 3.92 10.58
C VAL A 111 6.72 5.31 11.19
N ASP A 112 5.80 6.17 10.76
CA ASP A 112 5.60 7.50 11.33
C ASP A 112 4.49 7.42 12.38
N LEU A 113 4.77 7.88 13.61
CA LEU A 113 3.82 7.92 14.71
C LEU A 113 3.82 9.29 15.41
N PRO A 114 2.63 9.87 15.69
CA PRO A 114 1.31 9.37 15.32
C PRO A 114 1.10 9.41 13.79
N ASP A 115 0.46 8.37 13.24
CA ASP A 115 0.04 8.35 11.83
C ASP A 115 -1.22 9.21 11.69
N SER A 116 -1.11 10.36 11.03
CA SER A 116 -2.24 11.24 10.74
C SER A 116 -3.04 10.80 9.50
N GLY A 117 -2.63 9.71 8.85
CA GLY A 117 -3.34 9.11 7.73
C GLY A 117 -4.73 8.61 8.12
N PRO A 118 -5.76 8.80 7.27
CA PRO A 118 -7.07 8.22 7.50
C PRO A 118 -6.97 6.69 7.46
N GLN A 119 -7.12 6.07 8.64
CA GLN A 119 -6.95 4.62 8.81
C GLN A 119 -7.84 3.77 7.89
N TRP A 120 -9.00 4.30 7.47
CA TRP A 120 -9.89 3.59 6.55
C TRP A 120 -9.23 3.30 5.19
N VAL A 121 -8.29 4.12 4.72
CA VAL A 121 -7.67 4.02 3.39
C VAL A 121 -6.86 2.73 3.24
N ALA A 122 -6.18 2.26 4.29
CA ALA A 122 -5.26 1.13 4.21
C ALA A 122 -5.96 -0.18 3.80
N ASP A 123 -7.26 -0.30 4.11
CA ASP A 123 -8.07 -1.48 3.83
C ASP A 123 -9.07 -1.26 2.66
N GLN A 124 -9.01 -0.14 1.93
CA GLN A 124 -9.88 0.10 0.78
C GLN A 124 -9.23 -0.30 -0.55
N VAL A 125 -10.07 -0.81 -1.45
CA VAL A 125 -9.78 -0.91 -2.87
C VAL A 125 -10.36 0.33 -3.58
N PHE A 126 -9.52 1.08 -4.30
CA PHE A 126 -9.98 2.25 -5.05
C PHE A 126 -10.30 1.88 -6.50
N TYR A 127 -11.44 2.36 -6.99
CA TYR A 127 -11.79 2.29 -8.41
C TYR A 127 -11.76 3.70 -9.01
N GLN A 128 -10.78 3.97 -9.88
CA GLN A 128 -10.67 5.26 -10.54
C GLN A 128 -11.64 5.34 -11.72
N ILE A 129 -12.49 6.35 -11.73
CA ILE A 129 -13.49 6.57 -12.78
C ILE A 129 -13.10 7.80 -13.60
N PHE A 130 -13.10 7.65 -14.92
CA PHE A 130 -13.12 8.78 -15.86
C PHE A 130 -14.57 8.99 -16.32
N PRO A 131 -15.31 10.01 -15.80
CA PRO A 131 -16.77 10.05 -15.88
C PRO A 131 -17.34 9.94 -17.29
N ASP A 132 -16.79 10.69 -18.26
CA ASP A 132 -17.27 10.71 -19.65
C ASP A 132 -17.23 9.32 -20.34
N ARG A 133 -16.43 8.38 -19.83
CA ARG A 133 -16.21 7.04 -20.43
C ARG A 133 -16.66 5.88 -19.56
N PHE A 134 -17.28 6.14 -18.42
CA PHE A 134 -17.66 5.07 -17.51
C PHE A 134 -19.07 4.56 -17.76
N ALA A 135 -20.06 5.45 -17.72
CA ALA A 135 -21.45 5.12 -18.01
C ALA A 135 -22.23 6.38 -18.40
N ARG A 136 -23.14 6.24 -19.37
CA ARG A 136 -24.18 7.23 -19.66
C ARG A 136 -25.42 6.85 -18.86
N SER A 137 -26.05 7.80 -18.19
CA SER A 137 -27.32 7.57 -17.48
C SER A 137 -28.47 7.26 -18.44
N GLN A 138 -29.47 6.54 -17.94
CA GLN A 138 -30.70 6.27 -18.70
C GLN A 138 -31.61 7.50 -18.78
N SER A 139 -31.52 8.39 -17.80
CA SER A 139 -32.28 9.65 -17.74
C SER A 139 -31.67 10.77 -18.59
N ARG A 140 -30.56 10.52 -19.29
CA ARG A 140 -29.90 11.52 -20.12
C ARG A 140 -30.79 11.93 -21.30
N GLU A 141 -30.94 13.25 -21.49
CA GLU A 141 -31.74 13.80 -22.57
C GLU A 141 -30.89 14.33 -23.73
N ALA A 142 -31.49 14.41 -24.92
CA ALA A 142 -30.82 14.89 -26.13
C ALA A 142 -30.32 16.34 -26.02
N GLU A 143 -30.92 17.17 -25.16
CA GLU A 143 -30.46 18.55 -24.92
C GLU A 143 -29.10 18.59 -24.21
N GLN A 144 -28.79 17.59 -23.40
CA GLN A 144 -27.47 17.42 -22.80
C GLN A 144 -26.44 16.93 -23.83
N ASP A 145 -26.92 16.63 -25.05
CA ASP A 145 -26.12 16.13 -26.16
C ASP A 145 -25.72 17.17 -27.22
N VAL A 146 -26.03 18.45 -26.96
CA VAL A 146 -25.72 19.56 -27.85
C VAL A 146 -24.20 19.78 -27.98
N THR A 147 -23.77 20.09 -29.20
CA THR A 147 -22.39 20.48 -29.54
C THR A 147 -22.23 21.97 -29.31
N TYR A 148 -21.11 22.38 -28.72
CA TYR A 148 -20.78 23.79 -28.47
C TYR A 148 -19.33 24.08 -28.84
N TYR A 149 -19.04 25.37 -29.02
CA TYR A 149 -17.70 25.82 -29.39
C TYR A 149 -16.75 25.79 -28.19
N HIS A 150 -15.67 25.03 -28.30
CA HIS A 150 -14.64 24.96 -27.26
C HIS A 150 -13.59 26.04 -27.51
N HIS A 151 -13.79 27.21 -26.90
CA HIS A 151 -12.96 28.40 -27.12
C HIS A 151 -11.45 28.18 -26.91
N ALA A 152 -11.04 27.35 -25.94
CA ALA A 152 -9.63 27.08 -25.69
C ALA A 152 -8.96 26.23 -26.78
N ALA A 153 -9.71 25.35 -27.44
CA ALA A 153 -9.20 24.54 -28.55
C ALA A 153 -9.42 25.19 -29.94
N GLY A 154 -10.24 26.24 -30.01
CA GLY A 154 -10.50 26.97 -31.25
C GLY A 154 -11.36 26.21 -32.27
N HIS A 155 -12.14 25.23 -31.81
CA HIS A 155 -13.06 24.45 -32.64
C HIS A 155 -14.25 23.93 -31.80
N ASP A 156 -15.27 23.41 -32.46
CA ASP A 156 -16.41 22.76 -31.80
C ASP A 156 -16.00 21.44 -31.13
N ILE A 157 -16.69 21.07 -30.04
CA ILE A 157 -16.46 19.75 -29.43
C ILE A 157 -16.84 18.62 -30.39
N VAL A 158 -16.18 17.47 -30.23
CA VAL A 158 -16.47 16.26 -31.01
C VAL A 158 -17.32 15.32 -30.16
N ARG A 159 -18.48 14.95 -30.67
CA ARG A 159 -19.34 13.93 -30.08
C ARG A 159 -19.04 12.58 -30.73
N LYS A 160 -18.93 11.53 -29.92
CA LYS A 160 -18.81 10.15 -30.41
C LYS A 160 -19.88 9.27 -29.81
N ALA A 161 -20.36 8.28 -30.58
CA ALA A 161 -21.15 7.19 -30.02
C ALA A 161 -20.30 6.37 -29.04
N TRP A 162 -20.96 5.67 -28.13
CA TRP A 162 -20.31 5.01 -27.00
C TRP A 162 -19.18 4.04 -27.40
N ASP A 163 -19.40 3.28 -28.47
CA ASP A 163 -18.47 2.24 -28.93
C ASP A 163 -17.50 2.73 -30.02
N GLU A 164 -17.53 4.01 -30.38
CA GLU A 164 -16.58 4.55 -31.35
C GLU A 164 -15.16 4.63 -30.77
N PRO A 165 -14.12 4.34 -31.58
CA PRO A 165 -12.75 4.40 -31.10
C PRO A 165 -12.31 5.84 -30.80
N LEU A 166 -11.53 6.02 -29.72
CA LEU A 166 -10.87 7.28 -29.46
C LEU A 166 -9.76 7.51 -30.49
N THR A 167 -9.75 8.71 -31.06
CA THR A 167 -8.72 9.19 -31.98
C THR A 167 -7.85 10.24 -31.26
N ALA A 168 -6.63 10.46 -31.74
CA ALA A 168 -5.75 11.50 -31.20
C ALA A 168 -6.26 12.93 -31.51
N GLU A 169 -7.13 13.06 -32.51
CA GLU A 169 -7.80 14.31 -32.85
C GLU A 169 -8.71 14.78 -31.72
N ALA A 170 -8.60 16.06 -31.34
CA ALA A 170 -9.46 16.70 -30.36
C ALA A 170 -9.60 15.92 -29.03
N GLY A 171 -8.52 15.28 -28.56
CA GLY A 171 -8.57 14.37 -27.40
C GLY A 171 -9.14 15.01 -26.12
N GLY A 172 -8.87 16.30 -25.89
CA GLY A 172 -9.43 17.08 -24.77
C GLY A 172 -10.80 17.72 -25.05
N SER A 173 -11.38 17.48 -26.22
CA SER A 173 -12.65 18.04 -26.68
C SER A 173 -13.59 16.99 -27.26
N THR A 174 -13.28 15.71 -27.03
CA THR A 174 -14.10 14.58 -27.46
C THR A 174 -14.92 14.06 -26.29
N PHE A 175 -16.24 14.01 -26.45
CA PHE A 175 -17.20 13.63 -25.41
C PHE A 175 -18.08 12.47 -25.87
N TYR A 176 -18.25 11.50 -24.98
CA TYR A 176 -19.05 10.29 -25.18
C TYR A 176 -20.32 10.31 -24.34
N GLY A 177 -20.42 11.28 -23.42
CA GLY A 177 -21.65 11.59 -22.69
C GLY A 177 -21.81 10.83 -21.40
N GLY A 178 -20.74 10.26 -20.84
CA GLY A 178 -20.77 9.68 -19.50
C GLY A 178 -20.95 10.76 -18.42
N ASP A 179 -21.66 10.41 -17.35
CA ASP A 179 -22.10 11.36 -16.32
C ASP A 179 -22.16 10.74 -14.91
N LEU A 180 -22.43 11.58 -13.91
CA LEU A 180 -22.49 11.18 -12.50
C LEU A 180 -23.72 10.30 -12.19
N ASP A 181 -24.81 10.49 -12.92
CA ASP A 181 -26.01 9.67 -12.78
C ASP A 181 -25.73 8.25 -13.30
N GLY A 182 -25.03 8.11 -14.42
CA GLY A 182 -24.57 6.83 -14.95
C GLY A 182 -23.60 6.12 -14.00
N ILE A 183 -22.73 6.87 -13.32
CA ILE A 183 -21.89 6.32 -12.24
C ILE A 183 -22.77 5.80 -11.09
N SER A 184 -23.78 6.57 -10.68
CA SER A 184 -24.72 6.20 -9.60
C SER A 184 -25.48 4.92 -9.92
N GLU A 185 -25.96 4.78 -11.17
CA GLU A 185 -26.63 3.57 -11.66
C GLU A 185 -25.72 2.33 -11.65
N LYS A 186 -24.39 2.51 -11.74
CA LYS A 186 -23.39 1.43 -11.73
C LYS A 186 -22.76 1.19 -10.36
N LEU A 187 -23.19 1.86 -9.29
CA LEU A 187 -22.74 1.55 -7.93
C LEU A 187 -22.94 0.07 -7.54
N PRO A 188 -24.03 -0.63 -7.91
CA PRO A 188 -24.14 -2.07 -7.66
C PRO A 188 -23.04 -2.90 -8.32
N TYR A 189 -22.63 -2.55 -9.54
CA TYR A 189 -21.52 -3.20 -10.25
C TYR A 189 -20.19 -2.99 -9.52
N LEU A 190 -19.90 -1.76 -9.08
CA LEU A 190 -18.67 -1.46 -8.33
C LEU A 190 -18.61 -2.25 -7.02
N LYS A 191 -19.72 -2.32 -6.27
CA LYS A 191 -19.80 -3.11 -5.03
C LYS A 191 -19.62 -4.62 -5.25
N GLN A 192 -20.02 -5.14 -6.40
CA GLN A 192 -19.82 -6.55 -6.74
C GLN A 192 -18.34 -6.87 -7.01
N LEU A 193 -17.57 -5.89 -7.49
CA LEU A 193 -16.16 -6.06 -7.80
C LEU A 193 -15.29 -6.22 -6.55
N GLY A 194 -15.65 -5.54 -5.45
CA GLY A 194 -14.94 -5.52 -4.16
C GLY A 194 -14.68 -4.10 -3.69
#